data_AF-A0A7X7B4P2-F1
#
_entry.id   AF-A0A7X7B4P2-F1
#
_cell.length_a   1.000
_cell.length_b   1.000
_cell.length_c   1.000
_cell.angle_alpha   90.00
_cell.angle_beta   90.00
_cell.angle_gamma   90.00
#
_symmetry.space_group_name_H-M   'P 1'
#
loop_
_entity.id
_entity.type
_entity.pdbx_description
1 polymer ?
#
loop_
_entity_poly.entity_id
_entity_poly.type
_entity_poly.pdbx_seq_one_letter_code
_entity_poly.pdbx_strand_id
1 'polypeptide(L)'
;MGRNIADVPADNRSGYARGPIKLGGAVPRLMRKYPNLWVDISARSSYNTLTRDPVFGLEFFDEFQDKLMFGTNSYLRSDVNIKYPNV
;
A
#
# COMPACT_ATOMS: atom_id res chain seq x y z
N MET A 1 -0.84 -1.53 -26.75
CA MET A 1 0.29 -1.53 -25.78
C MET A 1 0.18 -0.29 -24.88
N GLY A 2 0.02 -0.52 -23.57
CA GLY A 2 0.40 0.37 -22.46
C GLY A 2 -0.01 1.85 -22.44
N ARG A 3 -1.27 2.18 -22.11
CA ARG A 3 -1.58 3.48 -21.45
C ARG A 3 -1.44 3.28 -19.93
N ASN A 4 -0.32 3.77 -19.41
CA ASN A 4 0.18 3.58 -18.06
C ASN A 4 -0.39 4.64 -17.11
N ILE A 5 -0.78 4.20 -15.90
CA ILE A 5 -0.70 4.91 -14.62
C ILE A 5 -1.66 6.10 -14.52
N ALA A 6 -2.31 6.28 -13.37
CA ALA A 6 -3.13 7.46 -13.14
C ALA A 6 -2.27 8.71 -13.41
N ASP A 7 -2.62 9.52 -14.40
CA ASP A 7 -2.01 10.83 -14.57
C ASP A 7 -2.24 11.62 -13.27
N VAL A 8 -1.15 11.87 -12.54
CA VAL A 8 -1.17 12.71 -11.34
C VAL A 8 -0.64 14.09 -11.76
N PRO A 9 -1.51 15.12 -11.80
CA PRO A 9 -1.12 16.50 -12.05
C PRO A 9 0.04 16.92 -11.13
N ALA A 10 0.92 17.80 -11.62
CA ALA A 10 2.16 18.14 -10.92
C ALA A 10 1.93 18.70 -9.50
N ASP A 11 0.88 19.51 -9.35
CA ASP A 11 0.38 20.08 -8.09
C ASP A 11 -0.22 19.04 -7.13
N ASN A 12 -0.61 17.86 -7.64
CA ASN A 12 -1.17 16.76 -6.87
C ASN A 12 -0.17 15.63 -6.58
N ARG A 13 1.11 15.83 -6.87
CA ARG A 13 2.17 14.83 -6.56
C ARG A 13 2.60 14.83 -5.10
N SER A 14 2.29 15.90 -4.37
CA SER A 14 2.58 16.00 -2.94
C SER A 14 1.43 15.44 -2.10
N GLY A 15 1.76 14.59 -1.13
CA GLY A 15 0.81 14.04 -0.18
C GLY A 15 0.19 12.71 -0.62
N TYR A 16 -0.89 12.32 0.08
CA TYR A 16 -1.56 11.04 -0.15
C TYR A 16 -2.71 11.19 -1.14
N ALA A 17 -2.74 10.30 -2.13
CA ALA A 17 -3.83 10.23 -3.10
C ALA A 17 -5.16 9.94 -2.39
N ARG A 18 -6.23 10.60 -2.87
CA ARG A 18 -7.59 10.50 -2.36
C ARG A 18 -8.50 9.82 -3.38
N GLY A 19 -9.62 9.26 -2.91
CA GLY A 19 -10.62 8.60 -3.73
C GLY A 19 -10.23 7.19 -4.19
N PRO A 20 -11.04 6.57 -5.08
CA PRO A 20 -10.84 5.21 -5.56
C PRO A 20 -9.52 5.00 -6.32
N ILE A 21 -9.07 3.75 -6.40
CA ILE A 21 -7.85 3.37 -7.10
C ILE A 21 -8.15 3.12 -8.57
N LYS A 22 -7.38 3.74 -9.46
CA LYS A 22 -7.39 3.38 -10.89
C LYS A 22 -6.62 2.08 -11.10
N LEU A 23 -7.28 1.08 -11.67
CA LEU A 23 -6.68 -0.20 -12.00
C LEU A 23 -5.56 -0.07 -13.05
N GLY A 24 -4.66 -1.06 -13.08
CA GLY A 24 -3.51 -1.07 -14.00
C GLY A 24 -2.25 -0.36 -13.47
N GLY A 25 -2.22 -0.04 -12.17
CA GLY A 25 -1.06 0.52 -11.48
C GLY A 25 0.20 -0.36 -11.58
N ALA A 26 1.36 0.25 -11.36
CA ALA A 26 2.65 -0.43 -11.53
C ALA A 26 2.86 -1.56 -10.51
N VAL A 27 2.43 -1.38 -9.25
CA VAL A 27 2.70 -2.33 -8.17
C VAL A 27 2.10 -3.73 -8.46
N PRO A 28 0.78 -3.90 -8.68
CA PRO A 28 0.23 -5.22 -9.01
C PRO A 28 0.88 -5.86 -10.25
N ARG A 29 1.15 -5.05 -11.28
CA ARG A 29 1.80 -5.52 -12.52
C ARG A 29 3.21 -6.07 -12.26
N LEU A 30 3.99 -5.36 -11.45
CA LEU A 30 5.37 -5.77 -11.14
C LEU A 30 5.39 -6.99 -10.23
N MET A 31 4.48 -7.09 -9.26
CA MET A 31 4.39 -8.25 -8.36
C MET A 31 3.99 -9.54 -9.06
N ARG A 32 3.14 -9.47 -10.09
CA ARG A 32 2.84 -10.61 -10.97
C ARG A 32 4.04 -11.04 -11.81
N LYS A 33 4.84 -10.07 -12.28
CA LYS A 33 5.99 -10.32 -13.15
C LYS A 33 7.20 -10.89 -12.38
N TYR A 34 7.45 -10.39 -11.18
CA TYR A 34 8.65 -10.71 -10.42
C TYR A 34 8.30 -11.54 -9.17
N PRO A 35 8.61 -12.85 -9.15
CA PRO A 35 8.23 -13.72 -8.04
C PRO A 35 8.90 -13.35 -6.72
N ASN A 36 10.04 -12.67 -6.78
CA ASN A 36 10.84 -12.22 -5.64
C ASN A 36 10.60 -10.74 -5.26
N LEU A 37 9.55 -10.11 -5.79
CA LEU A 37 9.17 -8.75 -5.37
C LEU A 37 8.17 -8.82 -4.22
N TRP A 38 8.50 -8.16 -3.12
CA TRP A 38 7.71 -8.09 -1.89
C TRP A 38 7.22 -6.67 -1.66
N VAL A 39 6.14 -6.52 -0.89
CA VAL A 39 5.57 -5.22 -0.52
C VAL A 39 5.69 -5.00 0.98
N ASP A 40 6.30 -3.87 1.33
CA ASP A 40 6.31 -3.34 2.69
C ASP A 40 5.01 -2.56 2.98
N ILE A 41 4.29 -2.97 4.03
CA ILE A 41 3.07 -2.30 4.50
C ILE A 41 3.27 -1.52 5.81
N SER A 42 4.51 -1.11 6.11
CA SER A 42 4.84 -0.44 7.36
C SER A 42 4.35 1.00 7.48
N ALA A 43 4.41 1.76 6.39
CA ALA A 43 4.21 3.21 6.43
C ALA A 43 2.75 3.62 6.17
N ARG A 44 2.45 4.88 6.53
CA ARG A 44 1.14 5.51 6.28
C ARG A 44 0.77 5.54 4.78
N SER A 45 1.75 5.53 3.88
CA SER A 45 1.54 5.40 2.43
C SER A 45 0.88 4.08 2.04
N SER A 46 1.33 2.97 2.63
CA SER A 46 0.77 1.65 2.37
C SER A 46 -0.61 1.52 3.00
N TYR A 47 -0.78 2.03 4.24
CA TYR A 47 -2.10 2.15 4.87
C TYR A 47 -3.10 2.92 3.99
N ASN A 48 -2.71 4.10 3.50
CA ASN A 48 -3.57 4.91 2.62
C ASN A 48 -3.90 4.17 1.32
N THR A 49 -2.96 3.43 0.75
CA THR A 49 -3.19 2.66 -0.47
C THR A 49 -4.18 1.53 -0.25
N LEU A 50 -4.11 0.83 0.88
CA LEU A 50 -4.97 -0.33 1.17
C LEU A 50 -6.35 0.06 1.71
N THR A 51 -6.49 1.21 2.35
CA THR A 51 -7.75 1.58 3.05
C THR A 51 -8.59 2.63 2.33
N ARG A 52 -8.03 3.44 1.43
CA ARG A 52 -8.79 4.48 0.71
C ARG A 52 -9.82 3.93 -0.29
N ASP A 53 -9.65 2.67 -0.67
CA ASP A 53 -10.54 1.93 -1.57
C ASP A 53 -10.64 0.49 -1.04
N PRO A 54 -11.66 0.19 -0.21
CA PRO A 54 -11.76 -1.11 0.46
C PRO A 54 -11.88 -2.29 -0.50
N VAL A 55 -12.54 -2.10 -1.65
CA VAL A 55 -12.68 -3.16 -2.66
C VAL A 55 -11.32 -3.50 -3.24
N PHE A 56 -10.58 -2.49 -3.70
CA PHE A 56 -9.21 -2.70 -4.18
C PHE A 56 -8.30 -3.29 -3.10
N GLY A 57 -8.41 -2.80 -1.86
CA GLY A 57 -7.62 -3.28 -0.73
C GLY A 57 -7.79 -4.78 -0.51
N LEU A 58 -9.04 -5.25 -0.44
CA LEU A 58 -9.36 -6.66 -0.27
C LEU A 58 -8.84 -7.52 -1.44
N GLU A 59 -9.10 -7.10 -2.68
CA GLU A 59 -8.59 -7.81 -3.87
C GLU A 59 -7.04 -7.88 -3.88
N PHE A 60 -6.37 -6.82 -3.43
CA PHE A 60 -4.91 -6.80 -3.32
C PHE A 60 -4.38 -7.79 -2.29
N PHE A 61 -5.06 -7.92 -1.14
CA PHE A 61 -4.71 -8.91 -0.12
C PHE A 61 -4.96 -10.33 -0.61
N ASP A 62 -6.12 -10.60 -1.22
CA ASP A 62 -6.47 -11.92 -1.75
C ASP A 62 -5.42 -12.41 -2.76
N GLU A 63 -4.91 -11.51 -3.60
CA GLU A 63 -3.92 -11.87 -4.62
C GLU A 63 -2.48 -11.96 -4.10
N PHE A 64 -2.07 -11.05 -3.21
CA PHE A 64 -0.65 -10.86 -2.88
C PHE A 64 -0.26 -11.20 -1.44
N GLN A 65 -1.15 -11.75 -0.62
CA GLN A 65 -0.89 -12.02 0.80
C GLN A 65 0.45 -12.72 1.10
N ASP A 66 0.89 -13.64 0.25
CA ASP A 66 2.15 -14.40 0.42
C ASP A 66 3.43 -13.57 0.21
N LYS A 67 3.28 -12.29 -0.17
CA LYS A 67 4.38 -11.38 -0.50
C LYS A 67 4.30 -10.05 0.26
N LEU A 68 3.50 -9.98 1.32
CA LEU A 68 3.35 -8.78 2.14
C LEU A 68 4.17 -8.88 3.43
N MET A 69 4.84 -7.79 3.79
CA MET A 69 5.62 -7.66 5.02
C MET A 69 5.03 -6.57 5.90
N PHE A 70 4.55 -6.97 7.08
CA PHE A 70 4.06 -6.04 8.08
C PHE A 70 5.20 -5.35 8.84
N GLY A 71 5.02 -4.06 9.11
CA GLY A 71 5.87 -3.28 10.01
C GLY A 71 5.05 -2.18 10.67
N THR A 72 5.52 -1.63 11.78
CA THR A 72 4.80 -0.54 12.48
C THR A 72 5.26 0.84 12.05
N ASN A 73 6.43 0.93 11.38
CA ASN A 73 7.11 2.19 11.09
C ASN A 73 7.26 3.09 12.34
N SER A 74 7.42 2.46 13.52
CA SER A 74 7.70 3.18 14.77
C SER A 74 9.20 3.41 14.91
N TYR A 75 9.57 4.66 15.17
CA TYR A 75 10.95 5.09 15.42
C TYR A 75 11.21 5.31 16.92
N LEU A 76 10.21 5.11 17.79
CA LEU A 76 10.31 5.37 19.22
C LEU A 76 10.36 4.07 20.02
N ARG A 77 11.47 3.86 20.74
CA ARG A 77 11.62 2.73 21.68
C ARG A 77 10.60 2.80 22.82
N SER A 78 9.98 3.95 23.10
CA SER A 78 8.96 4.10 24.15
C SER A 78 7.70 3.27 23.89
N ASP A 79 7.40 2.96 22.62
CA ASP A 79 6.16 2.28 22.24
C ASP A 79 6.16 0.79 22.63
N VAL A 80 7.33 0.22 22.95
CA VAL A 80 7.45 -1.20 23.37
C VAL A 80 6.72 -1.51 24.67
N ASN A 81 6.49 -0.50 25.51
CA ASN A 81 5.82 -0.64 26.79
C ASN A 81 4.37 -0.13 26.76
N ILE A 82 3.91 0.39 25.61
CA ILE A 82 2.53 0.85 25.44
C ILE A 82 1.71 -0.34 24.94
N LYS A 83 0.95 -0.96 25.83
CA LYS A 83 -0.11 -1.89 25.43
C LYS A 83 -1.23 -1.06 24.84
N TYR A 84 -1.43 -1.13 23.52
CA TYR A 84 -2.66 -0.64 22.91
C TYR A 84 -3.81 -1.47 23.48
N PRO A 85 -4.78 -0.87 24.19
CA PRO A 85 -5.95 -1.62 24.60
C PRO A 85 -6.68 -1.98 23.31
N ASN A 86 -6.83 -3.30 23.07
CA ASN A 86 -7.69 -3.91 22.04
C ASN A 86 -7.00 -4.30 20.72
N VAL A 87 -5.95 -5.12 20.82
CA VAL A 87 -5.91 -6.35 20.00
C VAL A 87 -6.48 -7.51 20.82
#